data_AF-A0A950LLU7-F1
#
_entry.id   AF-A0A950LLU7-F1
#
_cell.length_a   1.000
_cell.length_b   1.000
_cell.length_c   1.000
_cell.angle_alpha   90.00
_cell.angle_beta   90.00
_cell.angle_gamma   90.00
#
_symmetry.space_group_name_H-M   'P 1'
#
loop_
_entity.id
_entity.type
_entity.pdbx_description
1 polymer ?
#
loop_
_entity_poly.entity_id
_entity_poly.type
_entity_poly.pdbx_seq_one_letter_code
_entity_poly.pdbx_strand_id
1 'polypeptide(L)'
;VGDPQKANPYGVSFPVNGGVLAIAELQYTYPGPGTLVDPEQPDPLARTYKVGVWYDSEGFADLRTDNTGLSLANPASTGIPENHRGNYAVYGVADQMLWRDGKEADRTINAFVRPMFTPLQDRNLIAFSVSAGLTMHEPIHGRDDDTAGIGVNFAQVSSSATGIDQDTGLYNPGLFNVVRHNETVLEATYQYAVMPSWQVQPDIQYVLNPGAGIVNSYNPTQKVANELVFGVRTNVTF
;
A
#
# COMPACT_ATOMS: atom_id res chain seq x y z
N VAL A 1 7.87 1.68 20.20
CA VAL A 1 7.59 0.27 19.84
C VAL A 1 8.91 -0.39 19.49
N GLY A 2 9.24 -1.52 20.13
CA GLY A 2 10.54 -2.21 19.96
C GLY A 2 10.62 -3.01 18.68
N ASP A 3 11.84 -3.27 18.22
CA ASP A 3 12.17 -4.13 17.08
C ASP A 3 11.39 -5.46 17.14
N PRO A 4 10.47 -5.74 16.19
CA PRO A 4 9.64 -6.95 16.23
C PRO A 4 10.46 -8.24 16.15
N GLN A 5 11.67 -8.20 15.56
CA GLN A 5 12.59 -9.34 15.54
C GLN A 5 13.22 -9.60 16.91
N LYS A 6 13.29 -8.59 17.79
CA LYS A 6 13.71 -8.76 19.19
C LYS A 6 12.56 -9.15 20.11
N ALA A 7 11.34 -8.71 19.80
CA ALA A 7 10.15 -9.03 20.58
C ALA A 7 9.62 -10.45 20.32
N ASN A 8 9.83 -10.99 19.12
CA ASN A 8 9.46 -12.37 18.76
C ASN A 8 10.59 -13.06 17.96
N PRO A 9 11.75 -13.33 18.60
CA PRO A 9 12.94 -13.84 17.91
C PRO A 9 12.75 -15.22 17.28
N TYR A 10 11.73 -15.97 17.71
CA TYR A 10 11.45 -17.33 17.27
C TYR A 10 10.19 -17.45 16.40
N GLY A 11 9.45 -16.36 16.20
CA GLY A 11 8.20 -16.37 15.43
C GLY A 11 7.03 -17.13 16.07
N VAL A 12 7.18 -17.65 17.30
CA VAL A 12 6.20 -18.51 17.99
C VAL A 12 5.52 -17.84 19.19
N SER A 13 5.74 -16.55 19.40
CA SER A 13 5.04 -15.80 20.45
C SER A 13 3.58 -15.57 20.07
N PHE A 14 2.66 -15.96 20.97
CA PHE A 14 1.23 -15.68 20.89
C PHE A 14 0.77 -14.87 22.10
N PRO A 15 1.12 -13.58 22.17
CA PRO A 15 0.67 -12.72 23.27
C PRO A 15 -0.84 -12.50 23.17
N VAL A 16 -1.55 -12.71 24.27
CA VAL A 16 -3.01 -12.50 24.39
C VAL A 16 -3.37 -11.34 25.31
N ASN A 17 -2.36 -10.58 25.77
CA ASN A 17 -2.48 -9.48 26.71
C ASN A 17 -2.34 -8.08 26.06
N GLY A 18 -2.50 -8.00 24.73
CA GLY A 18 -2.44 -6.75 23.96
C GLY A 18 -3.80 -6.05 23.83
N GLY A 19 -3.85 -5.03 22.96
CA GLY A 19 -5.11 -4.41 22.57
C GLY A 19 -5.95 -5.30 21.64
N VAL A 20 -7.10 -4.80 21.23
CA VAL A 20 -8.02 -5.47 20.30
C VAL A 20 -7.88 -4.85 18.92
N LEU A 21 -7.53 -5.67 17.93
CA LEU A 21 -7.70 -5.36 16.52
C LEU A 21 -9.01 -5.97 16.01
N ALA A 22 -9.93 -5.15 15.55
CA ALA A 22 -11.20 -5.55 14.96
C ALA A 22 -11.28 -5.10 13.50
N ILE A 23 -11.81 -5.95 12.62
CA ILE A 23 -11.98 -5.65 11.19
C ILE A 23 -13.42 -5.99 10.80
N ALA A 24 -14.06 -5.11 10.03
CA ALA A 24 -15.34 -5.36 9.37
C ALA A 24 -15.22 -5.06 7.87
N GLU A 25 -15.72 -5.95 7.01
CA GLU A 25 -15.71 -5.80 5.56
C GLU A 25 -17.07 -6.20 4.97
N LEU A 26 -17.58 -5.38 4.06
CA LEU A 26 -18.69 -5.72 3.16
C LEU A 26 -18.11 -6.00 1.78
N GLN A 27 -18.47 -7.14 1.20
CA GLN A 27 -18.08 -7.53 -0.15
C GLN A 27 -19.32 -7.77 -1.03
N TYR A 28 -19.27 -7.27 -2.25
CA TYR A 28 -20.21 -7.57 -3.33
C TYR A 28 -19.42 -8.14 -4.52
N THR A 29 -19.90 -9.25 -5.10
CA THR A 29 -19.27 -9.90 -6.26
C THR A 29 -20.34 -10.30 -7.27
N TYR A 30 -20.12 -10.02 -8.55
CA TYR A 30 -21.02 -10.42 -9.64
C TYR A 30 -20.28 -10.66 -10.98
N PRO A 31 -20.56 -11.75 -11.73
CA PRO A 31 -21.42 -12.86 -11.34
C PRO A 31 -20.81 -13.61 -10.14
N GLY A 32 -21.64 -13.88 -9.13
CA GLY A 32 -21.24 -14.67 -7.96
C GLY A 32 -21.42 -16.18 -8.22
N PRO A 33 -20.88 -17.04 -7.36
CA PRO A 33 -21.09 -18.49 -7.45
C PRO A 33 -22.59 -18.83 -7.57
N GLY A 34 -22.97 -19.60 -8.59
CA GLY A 34 -24.37 -20.01 -8.82
C GLY A 34 -25.27 -18.95 -9.46
N THR A 35 -24.73 -17.84 -9.96
CA THR A 35 -25.50 -16.87 -10.74
C THR A 35 -26.00 -17.52 -12.04
N LEU A 36 -27.32 -17.56 -12.23
CA LEU A 36 -27.91 -17.95 -13.50
C LEU A 36 -27.69 -16.81 -14.50
N VAL A 37 -26.96 -17.10 -15.58
CA VAL A 37 -26.80 -16.19 -16.72
C VAL A 37 -27.83 -16.55 -17.78
N ASP A 38 -28.49 -15.52 -18.32
CA ASP A 38 -29.46 -15.68 -19.41
C ASP A 38 -28.68 -16.02 -20.70
N PRO A 39 -28.94 -17.17 -21.35
CA PRO A 39 -28.24 -17.57 -22.56
C PRO A 39 -28.49 -16.64 -23.76
N GLU A 40 -29.51 -15.77 -23.72
CA GLU A 40 -29.78 -14.78 -24.77
C GLU A 40 -29.03 -13.45 -24.54
N GLN A 41 -28.39 -13.28 -23.38
CA GLN A 41 -27.62 -12.07 -23.04
C GLN A 41 -26.11 -12.35 -23.07
N PRO A 42 -25.28 -11.34 -23.40
CA PRO A 42 -23.84 -11.46 -23.24
C PRO A 42 -23.48 -11.75 -21.78
N ASP A 43 -22.49 -12.62 -21.58
CA ASP A 43 -22.01 -12.94 -20.24
C ASP A 43 -21.63 -11.66 -19.47
N PRO A 44 -22.08 -11.51 -18.22
CA PRO A 44 -21.74 -10.34 -17.44
C PRO A 44 -20.24 -10.31 -17.12
N LEU A 45 -19.62 -9.14 -17.29
CA LEU A 45 -18.23 -8.92 -16.94
C LEU A 45 -18.01 -9.08 -15.42
N ALA A 46 -16.98 -9.80 -14.99
CA ALA A 46 -16.77 -10.05 -13.56
C ALA A 46 -16.44 -8.76 -12.79
N ARG A 47 -16.96 -8.64 -11.57
CA ARG A 47 -16.69 -7.50 -10.68
C ARG A 47 -16.73 -7.90 -9.22
N THR A 48 -15.83 -7.33 -8.43
CA THR A 48 -15.81 -7.44 -6.97
C THR A 48 -15.57 -6.07 -6.37
N TYR A 49 -16.43 -5.68 -5.44
CA TYR A 49 -16.35 -4.43 -4.70
C TYR A 49 -16.31 -4.74 -3.20
N LYS A 50 -15.35 -4.16 -2.48
CA LYS A 50 -15.23 -4.28 -1.02
C LYS A 50 -15.15 -2.90 -0.40
N VAL A 51 -15.74 -2.77 0.78
CA VAL A 51 -15.50 -1.64 1.68
C VAL A 51 -15.29 -2.19 3.07
N GLY A 52 -14.26 -1.71 3.76
CA GLY A 52 -13.95 -2.21 5.09
C GLY A 52 -13.36 -1.15 6.00
N VAL A 53 -13.36 -1.49 7.27
CA VAL A 53 -12.78 -0.69 8.36
C VAL A 53 -11.99 -1.63 9.26
N TRP A 54 -10.84 -1.17 9.74
CA TRP A 54 -10.17 -1.79 10.88
C TRP A 54 -10.07 -0.80 12.03
N TYR A 55 -10.12 -1.30 13.25
CA TYR A 55 -9.93 -0.54 14.48
C TYR A 55 -8.96 -1.28 15.40
N ASP A 56 -7.96 -0.58 15.90
CA ASP A 56 -6.97 -1.09 16.87
C ASP A 56 -7.10 -0.31 18.18
N SER A 57 -7.30 -0.99 19.30
CA SER A 57 -7.50 -0.35 20.61
C SER A 57 -6.21 -0.03 21.37
N GLU A 58 -5.02 -0.30 20.81
CA GLU A 58 -3.74 -0.08 21.48
C GLU A 58 -3.40 1.40 21.73
N GLY A 59 -2.29 1.61 22.43
CA GLY A 59 -1.69 2.92 22.65
C GLY A 59 -0.76 3.28 21.50
N PHE A 60 -0.90 4.49 20.96
CA PHE A 60 -0.10 4.98 19.85
C PHE A 60 0.57 6.30 20.23
N ALA A 61 1.88 6.40 19.99
CA ALA A 61 2.63 7.63 20.17
C ALA A 61 2.26 8.65 19.08
N ASP A 62 2.09 9.91 19.47
CA ASP A 62 1.97 11.03 18.54
C ASP A 62 3.26 11.18 17.71
N LEU A 63 3.11 11.50 16.44
CA LEU A 63 4.20 11.66 15.49
C LEU A 63 4.87 13.03 15.57
N ARG A 64 4.24 14.01 16.21
CA ARG A 64 4.66 15.41 16.22
C ARG A 64 4.76 16.01 17.61
N THR A 65 3.82 15.73 18.52
CA THR A 65 3.75 16.39 19.84
C THR A 65 4.20 15.50 20.99
N ASP A 66 4.81 16.13 21.99
CA ASP A 66 5.18 15.51 23.25
C ASP A 66 4.04 15.56 24.27
N ASN A 67 4.23 14.90 25.42
CA ASN A 67 3.26 14.84 26.50
C ASN A 67 2.94 16.18 27.20
N THR A 68 3.55 17.29 26.77
CA THR A 68 3.27 18.66 27.22
C THR A 68 2.65 19.53 26.12
N GLY A 69 2.44 18.99 24.92
CA GLY A 69 1.89 19.69 23.76
C GLY A 69 2.94 20.47 22.95
N LEU A 70 4.23 20.32 23.25
CA LEU A 70 5.30 20.89 22.44
C LEU A 70 5.63 19.95 21.27
N SER A 71 6.18 20.50 20.18
CA SER A 71 6.73 19.65 19.12
C SER A 71 7.89 18.81 19.66
N LEU A 72 7.97 17.54 19.27
CA LEU A 72 9.06 16.62 19.60
C LEU A 72 10.42 17.11 19.08
N ALA A 73 10.43 17.99 18.07
CA ALA A 73 11.64 18.62 17.56
C ALA A 73 12.08 19.86 18.37
N ASN A 74 11.24 20.36 19.27
CA ASN A 74 11.57 21.51 20.12
C ASN A 74 12.65 21.11 21.14
N PRO A 75 13.75 21.86 21.29
CA PRO A 75 14.77 21.59 22.31
C PRO A 75 14.27 21.60 23.76
N ALA A 76 13.14 22.26 24.02
CA ALA A 76 12.46 22.26 25.32
C ALA A 76 11.48 21.09 25.49
N SER A 77 11.35 20.21 24.49
CA SER A 77 10.49 19.03 24.57
C SER A 77 10.99 18.06 25.65
N THR A 78 10.06 17.33 26.24
CA THR A 78 10.40 16.20 27.12
C THR A 78 10.98 15.01 26.35
N GLY A 79 10.83 15.00 25.02
CA GLY A 79 11.19 13.87 24.15
C GLY A 79 10.27 12.64 24.30
N ILE A 80 9.21 12.75 25.10
CA ILE A 80 8.23 11.69 25.34
C ILE A 80 6.97 12.03 24.54
N PRO A 81 6.63 11.28 23.47
CA PRO A 81 5.45 11.54 22.67
C PRO A 81 4.16 11.53 23.50
N GLU A 82 3.19 12.35 23.11
CA GLU A 82 1.82 12.22 23.61
C GLU A 82 1.29 10.82 23.26
N ASN A 83 0.68 10.13 24.21
CA ASN A 83 0.17 8.79 23.96
C ASN A 83 -1.33 8.82 23.76
N HIS A 84 -1.75 8.43 22.57
CA HIS A 84 -3.14 8.29 22.21
C HIS A 84 -3.66 6.88 22.37
N ARG A 85 -4.99 6.73 22.44
CA ARG A 85 -5.66 5.42 22.37
C ARG A 85 -6.48 5.29 21.11
N GLY A 86 -6.49 4.08 20.57
CA GLY A 86 -7.31 3.75 19.41
C GLY A 86 -6.64 4.14 18.10
N ASN A 87 -6.85 3.39 17.04
CA ASN A 87 -6.50 3.79 15.68
C ASN A 87 -7.48 3.13 14.71
N TYR A 88 -7.74 3.74 13.57
CA TYR A 88 -8.60 3.12 12.57
C TYR A 88 -8.24 3.58 11.16
N ALA A 89 -8.57 2.73 10.19
CA ALA A 89 -8.59 3.11 8.79
C ALA A 89 -9.83 2.57 8.10
N VAL A 90 -10.20 3.25 7.02
CA VAL A 90 -11.24 2.81 6.09
C VAL A 90 -10.56 2.50 4.76
N TYR A 91 -10.94 1.40 4.13
CA TYR A 91 -10.42 1.02 2.82
C TYR A 91 -11.54 0.59 1.88
N GLY A 92 -11.23 0.66 0.59
CA GLY A 92 -12.07 0.12 -0.47
C GLY A 92 -11.25 -0.75 -1.41
N VAL A 93 -11.92 -1.66 -2.10
CA VAL A 93 -11.37 -2.43 -3.22
C VAL A 93 -12.41 -2.45 -4.32
N ALA A 94 -11.99 -2.19 -5.55
CA ALA A 94 -12.82 -2.37 -6.72
C ALA A 94 -12.00 -3.08 -7.78
N ASP A 95 -12.43 -4.27 -8.15
CA ASP A 95 -11.90 -5.09 -9.24
C ASP A 95 -13.01 -5.25 -10.28
N GLN A 96 -12.76 -4.85 -11.52
CA GLN A 96 -13.76 -4.86 -12.59
C GLN A 96 -13.11 -5.32 -13.90
N MET A 97 -13.66 -6.39 -14.47
CA MET A 97 -13.40 -6.75 -15.85
C MET A 97 -14.03 -5.68 -16.74
N LEU A 98 -13.22 -4.97 -17.52
CA LEU A 98 -13.66 -3.91 -18.42
C LEU A 98 -14.01 -4.45 -19.80
N TRP A 99 -13.35 -5.52 -20.20
CA TRP A 99 -13.51 -6.11 -21.52
C TRP A 99 -13.16 -7.60 -21.50
N ARG A 100 -13.83 -8.34 -22.38
CA ARG A 100 -13.60 -9.76 -22.70
C ARG A 100 -13.71 -9.93 -24.21
N ASP A 101 -12.82 -10.69 -24.82
CA ASP A 101 -12.92 -10.99 -26.24
C ASP A 101 -14.15 -11.87 -26.54
N GLY A 102 -14.82 -11.62 -27.67
CA GLY A 102 -16.03 -12.35 -28.05
C GLY A 102 -15.76 -13.74 -28.64
N LYS A 103 -14.51 -14.05 -29.00
CA LYS A 103 -14.07 -15.34 -29.54
C LYS A 103 -13.18 -16.08 -28.54
N GLU A 104 -12.36 -15.36 -27.80
CA GLU A 104 -11.41 -15.87 -26.80
C GLU A 104 -11.87 -15.44 -25.40
N ALA A 105 -12.76 -16.20 -24.75
CA ALA A 105 -13.38 -15.77 -23.50
C ALA A 105 -12.40 -15.53 -22.32
N ASP A 106 -11.21 -16.14 -22.37
CA ASP A 106 -10.16 -15.98 -21.37
C ASP A 106 -9.36 -14.67 -21.56
N ARG A 107 -9.35 -14.13 -22.79
CA ARG A 107 -8.72 -12.87 -23.12
C ARG A 107 -9.52 -11.70 -22.56
N THR A 108 -8.99 -11.08 -21.51
CA THR A 108 -9.72 -10.07 -20.73
C THR A 108 -8.84 -8.89 -20.37
N ILE A 109 -9.48 -7.73 -20.18
CA ILE A 109 -8.86 -6.55 -19.57
C ILE A 109 -9.58 -6.27 -18.26
N ASN A 110 -8.84 -6.17 -17.17
CA ASN A 110 -9.36 -5.92 -15.83
C ASN A 110 -8.72 -4.65 -15.27
N ALA A 111 -9.51 -3.87 -14.55
CA ALA A 111 -9.06 -2.71 -13.80
C ALA A 111 -9.23 -2.95 -12.31
N PHE A 112 -8.30 -2.43 -11.52
CA PHE A 112 -8.44 -2.42 -10.07
C PHE A 112 -8.13 -1.04 -9.48
N VAL A 113 -8.75 -0.75 -8.33
CA VAL A 113 -8.39 0.37 -7.47
C VAL A 113 -8.62 0.01 -6.00
N ARG A 114 -7.68 0.41 -5.14
CA ARG A 114 -7.65 0.10 -3.71
C ARG A 114 -7.21 1.32 -2.89
N PRO A 115 -8.13 2.22 -2.53
CA PRO A 115 -7.82 3.33 -1.65
C PRO A 115 -7.86 2.91 -0.17
N MET A 116 -7.01 3.51 0.65
CA MET A 116 -7.02 3.40 2.11
C MET A 116 -6.83 4.78 2.74
N PHE A 117 -7.63 5.07 3.76
CA PHE A 117 -7.66 6.33 4.48
C PHE A 117 -7.48 6.08 5.97
N THR A 118 -6.54 6.79 6.59
CA THR A 118 -6.19 6.72 8.02
C THR A 118 -6.45 8.10 8.62
N PRO A 119 -7.68 8.39 9.08
CA PRO A 119 -8.07 9.77 9.44
C PRO A 119 -7.28 10.35 10.62
N LEU A 120 -6.79 9.49 11.53
CA LEU A 120 -6.00 9.88 12.69
C LEU A 120 -4.53 10.11 12.30
N GLN A 121 -4.26 11.27 11.73
CA GLN A 121 -2.94 11.63 11.17
C GLN A 121 -1.87 11.91 12.22
N ASP A 122 -2.27 12.12 13.47
CA ASP A 122 -1.41 12.29 14.65
C ASP A 122 -0.59 11.04 14.99
N ARG A 123 -1.06 9.86 14.60
CA ARG A 123 -0.42 8.57 14.92
C ARG A 123 -0.13 7.68 13.72
N ASN A 124 -0.68 8.01 12.54
CA ASN A 124 -0.43 7.28 11.30
C ASN A 124 0.58 8.03 10.42
N LEU A 125 1.62 7.34 9.95
CA LEU A 125 2.64 7.93 9.08
C LEU A 125 2.09 8.27 7.69
N ILE A 126 1.24 7.40 7.15
CA ILE A 126 0.54 7.59 5.89
C ILE A 126 -0.89 7.97 6.22
N ALA A 127 -1.41 9.03 5.62
CA ALA A 127 -2.80 9.51 5.78
C ALA A 127 -3.74 8.95 4.71
N PHE A 128 -3.19 8.72 3.52
CA PHE A 128 -3.92 8.21 2.38
C PHE A 128 -2.97 7.38 1.51
N SER A 129 -3.47 6.27 0.99
CA SER A 129 -2.79 5.54 -0.07
C SER A 129 -3.80 5.02 -1.08
N VAL A 130 -3.34 4.83 -2.31
CA VAL A 130 -4.13 4.19 -3.36
C VAL A 130 -3.23 3.36 -4.26
N SER A 131 -3.64 2.11 -4.50
CA SER A 131 -3.13 1.30 -5.61
C SER A 131 -4.18 1.29 -6.72
N ALA A 132 -3.78 1.46 -7.97
CA ALA A 132 -4.67 1.27 -9.12
C ALA A 132 -3.91 0.68 -10.29
N GLY A 133 -4.61 0.01 -11.21
CA GLY A 133 -3.94 -0.56 -12.37
C GLY A 133 -4.86 -1.25 -13.36
N LEU A 134 -4.25 -1.70 -14.44
CA LEU A 134 -4.86 -2.50 -15.48
C LEU A 134 -4.08 -3.80 -15.65
N THR A 135 -4.79 -4.88 -15.93
CA THR A 135 -4.20 -6.15 -16.33
C THR A 135 -4.87 -6.65 -17.60
N MET A 136 -4.09 -7.30 -18.46
CA MET A 136 -4.57 -7.98 -19.65
C MET A 136 -4.15 -9.44 -19.58
N HIS A 137 -5.12 -10.34 -19.54
CA HIS A 137 -4.88 -11.78 -19.70
C HIS A 137 -4.85 -12.13 -21.18
N GLU A 138 -3.98 -13.06 -21.56
CA GLU A 138 -3.71 -13.43 -22.96
C GLU A 138 -3.32 -12.21 -23.84
N PRO A 139 -2.26 -11.47 -23.50
CA PRO A 139 -1.84 -10.32 -24.28
C PRO A 139 -1.24 -10.69 -25.64
N ILE A 140 -0.66 -11.89 -25.77
CA ILE A 140 0.07 -12.36 -26.95
C ILE A 140 -0.56 -13.67 -27.44
N HIS A 141 -0.78 -13.80 -28.75
CA HIS A 141 -1.36 -15.03 -29.32
C HIS A 141 -0.45 -16.24 -29.09
N GLY A 142 -1.03 -17.37 -28.68
CA GLY A 142 -0.31 -18.61 -28.32
C GLY A 142 0.32 -18.57 -26.92
N ARG A 143 -0.01 -17.55 -26.12
CA ARG A 143 0.40 -17.36 -24.73
C ARG A 143 -0.85 -17.15 -23.86
N ASP A 144 -1.73 -18.14 -23.91
CA ASP A 144 -3.08 -18.09 -23.38
C ASP A 144 -3.10 -17.93 -21.84
N ASP A 145 -2.03 -18.39 -21.16
CA ASP A 145 -1.88 -18.30 -19.71
C ASP A 145 -1.09 -17.06 -19.21
N ASP A 146 -0.63 -16.18 -20.10
CA ASP A 146 0.17 -15.01 -19.72
C ASP A 146 -0.70 -13.83 -19.28
N THR A 147 -0.12 -12.97 -18.42
CA THR A 147 -0.79 -11.74 -17.98
C THR A 147 0.18 -10.56 -18.01
N ALA A 148 -0.19 -9.49 -18.69
CA ALA A 148 0.51 -8.21 -18.63
C ALA A 148 -0.20 -7.26 -17.66
N GLY A 149 0.56 -6.43 -16.94
CA GLY A 149 -0.01 -5.48 -15.99
C GLY A 149 0.72 -4.15 -15.98
N ILE A 150 -0.02 -3.08 -15.74
CA ILE A 150 0.51 -1.76 -15.38
C ILE A 150 -0.21 -1.24 -14.14
N GLY A 151 0.52 -0.56 -13.27
CA GLY A 151 -0.01 -0.10 -12.01
C GLY A 151 0.62 1.20 -11.53
N VAL A 152 -0.10 1.86 -10.63
CA VAL A 152 0.37 2.98 -9.83
C VAL A 152 0.06 2.71 -8.37
N ASN A 153 1.02 2.98 -7.51
CA ASN A 153 0.84 3.07 -6.07
C ASN A 153 1.19 4.48 -5.64
N PHE A 154 0.32 5.12 -4.87
CA PHE A 154 0.53 6.44 -4.31
C PHE A 154 0.34 6.38 -2.80
N ALA A 155 1.26 6.95 -2.05
CA ALA A 155 1.17 7.07 -0.60
C ALA A 155 1.45 8.51 -0.18
N GLN A 156 0.51 9.11 0.54
CA GLN A 156 0.61 10.46 1.09
C GLN A 156 0.95 10.40 2.58
N VAL A 157 2.01 11.10 2.95
CA VAL A 157 2.45 11.27 4.33
C VAL A 157 1.45 12.14 5.10
N SER A 158 1.25 11.81 6.36
CA SER A 158 0.32 12.53 7.23
C SER A 158 0.78 13.94 7.56
N SER A 159 -0.17 14.80 7.92
CA SER A 159 0.11 16.17 8.31
C SER A 159 1.00 16.26 9.55
N SER A 160 0.87 15.34 10.52
CA SER A 160 1.75 15.32 11.69
C SER A 160 3.17 14.88 11.36
N ALA A 161 3.33 13.86 10.50
CA ALA A 161 4.65 13.45 10.01
C ALA A 161 5.33 14.54 9.15
N THR A 162 4.55 15.24 8.31
CA THR A 162 5.02 16.41 7.58
C THR A 162 5.38 17.55 8.54
N GLY A 163 4.55 17.75 9.57
CA GLY A 163 4.71 18.81 10.56
C GLY A 163 5.96 18.64 11.42
N ILE A 164 6.29 17.41 11.84
CA ILE A 164 7.53 17.16 12.59
C ILE A 164 8.78 17.40 11.74
N ASP A 165 8.74 17.13 10.44
CA ASP A 165 9.84 17.47 9.53
C ASP A 165 10.02 18.99 9.42
N GLN A 166 8.92 19.74 9.34
CA GLN A 166 8.94 21.21 9.32
C GLN A 166 9.48 21.78 10.63
N ASP A 167 9.00 21.27 11.77
CA ASP A 167 9.46 21.69 13.09
C ASP A 167 10.95 21.38 13.28
N THR A 168 11.42 20.23 12.78
CA THR A 168 12.85 19.86 12.80
C THR A 168 13.70 20.87 12.05
N GLY A 169 13.27 21.31 10.87
CA GLY A 169 13.94 22.37 10.11
C GLY A 169 13.91 23.74 10.81
N LEU A 170 12.82 24.06 11.52
CA LEU A 170 12.68 25.29 12.29
C LEU A 170 13.63 25.34 13.49
N TYR A 171 13.73 24.25 14.26
CA TYR A 171 14.57 24.20 15.46
C TYR A 171 16.05 23.89 15.20
N ASN A 172 16.39 23.43 13.98
CA ASN A 172 17.77 23.16 13.57
C ASN A 172 18.16 24.01 12.33
N PRO A 173 18.12 25.35 12.43
CA PRO A 173 18.45 26.21 11.31
C PRO A 173 19.90 25.99 10.88
N GLY A 174 20.11 25.66 9.60
CA GLY A 174 21.43 25.44 9.01
C GLY A 174 21.78 23.98 8.72
N LEU A 175 20.97 23.02 9.19
CA LEU A 175 21.04 21.64 8.69
C LEU A 175 20.17 21.47 7.45
N PHE A 176 20.62 20.64 6.52
CA PHE A 176 19.78 20.23 5.41
C PHE A 176 18.61 19.40 5.94
N ASN A 177 17.39 19.81 5.61
CA ASN A 177 16.16 19.17 6.06
C ASN A 177 15.25 18.95 4.85
N VAL A 178 14.54 17.82 4.84
CA VAL A 178 13.53 17.52 3.83
C VAL A 178 12.20 17.29 4.51
N VAL A 179 11.17 17.91 3.96
CA VAL A 179 9.79 17.70 4.39
C VAL A 179 9.19 16.60 3.52
N ARG A 180 8.84 15.47 4.15
CA ARG A 180 8.24 14.34 3.44
C ARG A 180 6.79 14.66 3.06
N HIS A 181 6.38 14.22 1.87
CA HIS A 181 5.04 14.54 1.35
C HIS A 181 4.32 13.34 0.74
N ASN A 182 4.91 12.72 -0.27
CA ASN A 182 4.32 11.57 -0.94
C ASN A 182 5.39 10.75 -1.66
N GLU A 183 5.06 9.48 -1.88
CA GLU A 183 5.76 8.57 -2.77
C GLU A 183 4.79 8.06 -3.83
N THR A 184 5.26 7.98 -5.08
CA THR A 184 4.51 7.36 -6.18
C THR A 184 5.37 6.29 -6.83
N VAL A 185 4.84 5.08 -6.96
CA VAL A 185 5.47 3.98 -7.69
C VAL A 185 4.65 3.70 -8.93
N LEU A 186 5.29 3.73 -10.09
CA LEU A 186 4.73 3.22 -11.35
C LEU A 186 5.31 1.84 -11.60
N GLU A 187 4.48 0.88 -11.97
CA GLU A 187 4.90 -0.50 -12.21
C GLU A 187 4.41 -0.99 -13.58
N ALA A 188 5.25 -1.74 -14.26
CA ALA A 188 4.87 -2.57 -15.41
C ALA A 188 5.41 -3.99 -15.20
N THR A 189 4.56 -4.98 -15.47
CA THR A 189 4.91 -6.39 -15.24
C THR A 189 4.37 -7.28 -16.35
N TYR A 190 5.04 -8.40 -16.57
CA TYR A 190 4.57 -9.47 -17.44
C TYR A 190 4.75 -10.81 -16.75
N GLN A 191 3.65 -11.49 -16.40
CA GLN A 191 3.67 -12.85 -15.88
C GLN A 191 3.70 -13.84 -17.06
N TYR A 192 4.80 -14.56 -17.15
CA TYR A 192 5.04 -15.65 -18.09
C TYR A 192 4.78 -17.01 -17.42
N ALA A 193 3.72 -17.69 -17.84
CA ALA A 193 3.40 -19.05 -17.41
C ALA A 193 4.26 -20.07 -18.18
N VAL A 194 5.37 -20.51 -17.58
CA VAL A 194 6.28 -21.48 -18.19
C VAL A 194 5.57 -22.84 -18.33
N MET A 195 4.88 -23.24 -17.26
CA MET A 195 4.03 -24.43 -17.16
C MET A 195 3.03 -24.21 -16.01
N PRO A 196 1.98 -25.04 -15.86
CA PRO A 196 0.95 -24.82 -14.83
C PRO A 196 1.49 -24.69 -13.39
N SER A 197 2.61 -25.35 -13.08
CA SER A 197 3.26 -25.31 -11.77
C SER A 197 4.40 -24.30 -11.65
N TRP A 198 4.70 -23.53 -12.70
CA TRP A 198 5.82 -22.57 -12.71
C TRP A 198 5.52 -21.31 -13.50
N GLN A 199 5.61 -20.17 -12.81
CA GLN A 199 5.42 -18.84 -13.38
C GLN A 199 6.65 -17.97 -13.11
N VAL A 200 7.04 -17.16 -14.09
CA VAL A 200 8.11 -16.16 -13.99
C VAL A 200 7.52 -14.81 -14.34
N GLN A 201 7.74 -13.80 -13.51
CA GLN A 201 7.15 -12.49 -13.63
C GLN A 201 8.23 -11.42 -13.50
N PRO A 202 8.87 -10.99 -14.60
CA PRO A 202 9.62 -9.74 -14.60
C PRO A 202 8.72 -8.54 -14.28
N ASP A 203 9.30 -7.58 -13.57
CA ASP A 203 8.68 -6.29 -13.28
C ASP A 203 9.70 -5.15 -13.36
N ILE A 204 9.21 -3.98 -13.75
CA ILE A 204 9.95 -2.72 -13.78
C ILE A 204 9.16 -1.71 -12.97
N GLN A 205 9.82 -1.07 -12.02
CA GLN A 205 9.20 -0.06 -11.16
C GLN A 205 9.98 1.26 -11.24
N TYR A 206 9.25 2.36 -11.35
CA TYR A 206 9.82 3.70 -11.25
C TYR A 206 9.24 4.41 -10.02
N VAL A 207 10.10 4.68 -9.04
CA VAL A 207 9.76 5.25 -7.73
C VAL A 207 10.10 6.74 -7.72
N LEU A 208 9.07 7.56 -7.59
CA LEU A 208 9.14 9.00 -7.44
C LEU A 208 9.14 9.35 -5.95
N ASN A 209 10.15 10.12 -5.51
CA ASN A 209 10.37 10.48 -4.11
C ASN A 209 10.39 9.26 -3.16
N PRO A 210 11.38 8.33 -3.28
CA PRO A 210 11.52 7.21 -2.35
C PRO A 210 11.51 7.66 -0.87
N GLY A 211 10.83 6.91 -0.01
CA GLY A 211 10.57 7.25 1.39
C GLY A 211 9.74 8.52 1.57
N ALA A 212 8.96 8.91 0.58
CA ALA A 212 8.32 10.21 0.46
C ALA A 212 9.28 11.42 0.42
N GLY A 213 10.52 11.19 -0.01
CA GLY A 213 11.57 12.20 -0.12
C GLY A 213 12.54 12.23 1.06
N ILE A 214 12.93 11.07 1.62
CA ILE A 214 13.91 11.03 2.71
C ILE A 214 15.26 11.63 2.34
N VAL A 215 16.01 12.08 3.35
CA VAL A 215 17.42 12.48 3.22
C VAL A 215 18.26 11.28 2.80
N ASN A 216 19.19 11.48 1.88
CA ASN A 216 20.12 10.46 1.45
C ASN A 216 21.19 10.23 2.53
N SER A 217 21.27 9.01 3.09
CA SER A 217 22.23 8.67 4.14
C SER A 217 23.70 8.69 3.70
N TYR A 218 23.98 8.48 2.41
CA TYR A 218 25.33 8.54 1.83
C TYR A 218 25.74 9.97 1.47
N ASN A 219 24.78 10.86 1.22
CA ASN A 219 25.02 12.28 1.00
C ASN A 219 23.92 13.14 1.66
N PRO A 220 24.09 13.54 2.93
CA PRO A 220 23.04 14.15 3.74
C PRO A 220 22.73 15.61 3.38
N THR A 221 23.25 16.13 2.25
CA THR A 221 22.90 17.45 1.72
C THR A 221 21.85 17.40 0.62
N GLN A 222 21.32 16.22 0.32
CA GLN A 222 20.32 16.01 -0.72
C GLN A 222 19.31 14.95 -0.30
N LYS A 223 18.12 15.00 -0.92
CA LYS A 223 17.16 13.91 -0.81
C LYS A 223 17.58 12.72 -1.67
N VAL A 224 17.00 11.55 -1.40
CA VAL A 224 17.08 10.41 -2.31
C VAL A 224 16.43 10.78 -3.66
N ALA A 225 17.14 10.47 -4.74
CA ALA A 225 16.66 10.73 -6.10
C ALA A 225 15.59 9.70 -6.50
N ASN A 226 14.90 9.91 -7.62
CA ASN A 226 13.99 8.91 -8.15
C ASN A 226 14.75 7.64 -8.54
N GLU A 227 14.10 6.48 -8.39
CA GLU A 227 14.72 5.18 -8.56
C GLU A 227 14.03 4.39 -9.67
N LEU A 228 14.83 3.69 -10.49
CA LEU A 228 14.35 2.69 -11.44
C LEU A 228 14.80 1.33 -10.92
N VAL A 229 13.84 0.43 -10.70
CA VAL A 229 14.04 -0.89 -10.13
C VAL A 229 13.64 -1.94 -11.15
N PHE A 230 14.46 -2.98 -11.27
CA PHE A 230 14.18 -4.16 -12.07
C PHE A 230 14.06 -5.36 -11.16
N GLY A 231 12.95 -6.08 -11.26
CA GLY A 231 12.64 -7.24 -10.45
C GLY A 231 12.29 -8.45 -11.31
N VAL A 232 12.46 -9.63 -10.72
CA VAL A 232 11.92 -10.88 -11.24
C VAL A 232 11.34 -11.67 -10.07
N ARG A 233 10.06 -11.98 -10.14
CA ARG A 233 9.38 -12.91 -9.24
C ARG A 233 9.24 -14.27 -9.92
N THR A 234 9.36 -15.35 -9.16
CA THR A 234 9.05 -16.70 -9.64
C THR A 234 8.15 -17.40 -8.63
N ASN A 235 7.14 -18.12 -9.11
CA ASN A 235 6.26 -18.95 -8.29
C ASN A 235 6.34 -20.40 -8.78
N VAL A 236 6.60 -21.34 -7.86
CA VAL A 236 6.67 -22.78 -8.14
C VAL A 236 5.80 -23.52 -7.14
N THR A 237 4.89 -24.35 -7.64
CA THR A 237 4.03 -25.23 -6.83
C THR A 237 4.49 -26.69 -6.98
N PHE A 238 4.54 -27.41 -5.86
CA PHE A 238 5.04 -28.80 -5.76
C PHE A 238 3.94 -29.77 -5.32
#